data_AF-A0A1F8ATF5-F1
#
_entry.id   AF-A0A1F8ATF5-F1
#
_cell.length_a   1.000
_cell.length_b   1.000
_cell.length_c   1.000
_cell.angle_alpha   90.00
_cell.angle_beta   90.00
_cell.angle_gamma   90.00
#
_symmetry.space_group_name_H-M   'P 1'
#
loop_
_entity.id
_entity.type
_entity.pdbx_description
1 polymer ?
#
loop_
_entity_poly.entity_id
_entity_poly.type
_entity_poly.pdbx_seq_one_letter_code
_entity_poly.pdbx_strand_id
1 'polypeptide(L)'
;MPSKEVAIKNSAVLASFLLVVWGFYRLLFQLPEEVEEFFVKPVIWLVPTFFLLWRERSGLASVGITLKNLFPAIYFALTLGTLFVLEAMIINYLKYSKFDFGSFIGGKPLLISFVITFATAVSEEVSFRGFLFNRVWFATGREWAANLVTSIIWAVIHVPVTVFVWKFDLFSSLVYLFLVTLFGIGSAWVFARTKNVTSSIFLHVLWQWPIILFR
;
A
#
# COMPACT_ATOMS: atom_id res chain seq x y z
N MET A 1 10.89 10.40 -17.46
CA MET A 1 11.70 9.70 -16.46
C MET A 1 13.04 10.40 -16.37
N PRO A 2 13.64 10.53 -15.17
CA PRO A 2 14.99 11.08 -15.01
C PRO A 2 16.07 10.09 -15.49
N SER A 3 17.35 10.41 -15.32
CA SER A 3 18.43 9.43 -15.54
C SER A 3 18.31 8.24 -14.56
N LYS A 4 18.88 7.10 -14.91
CA LYS A 4 18.82 5.89 -14.07
C LYS A 4 19.44 6.10 -12.69
N GLU A 5 20.56 6.83 -12.62
CA GLU A 5 21.23 7.18 -11.37
C GLU A 5 20.33 8.05 -10.48
N VAL A 6 19.71 9.09 -11.06
CA VAL A 6 18.79 9.97 -10.33
C VAL A 6 17.56 9.20 -9.86
N ALA A 7 17.00 8.30 -10.68
CA ALA A 7 15.86 7.46 -10.30
C ALA A 7 16.17 6.59 -9.07
N ILE A 8 17.33 5.90 -9.05
CA ILE A 8 17.73 5.08 -7.89
C ILE A 8 18.00 5.95 -6.67
N LYS A 9 18.74 7.05 -6.83
CA LYS A 9 19.04 7.97 -5.73
C LYS A 9 17.76 8.49 -5.08
N ASN A 10 16.81 8.98 -5.88
CA ASN A 10 15.55 9.51 -5.36
C ASN A 10 14.68 8.43 -4.74
N SER A 11 14.65 7.21 -5.30
CA SER A 11 13.98 6.07 -4.67
C SER A 11 14.58 5.73 -3.30
N ALA A 12 15.91 5.70 -3.20
CA ALA A 12 16.59 5.43 -1.93
C ALA A 12 16.32 6.55 -0.90
N VAL A 13 16.33 7.81 -1.33
CA VAL A 13 16.00 8.97 -0.47
C VAL A 13 14.56 8.88 0.03
N LEU A 14 13.59 8.63 -0.86
CA LEU A 14 12.18 8.52 -0.45
C LEU A 14 11.97 7.33 0.49
N ALA A 15 12.51 6.15 0.15
CA ALA A 15 12.38 4.97 1.01
C ALA A 15 12.99 5.22 2.40
N SER A 16 14.19 5.80 2.47
CA SER A 16 14.85 6.13 3.74
C SER A 16 14.06 7.17 4.53
N PHE A 17 13.57 8.22 3.86
CA PHE A 17 12.73 9.24 4.48
C PHE A 17 11.48 8.62 5.09
N LEU A 18 10.76 7.77 4.34
CA LEU A 18 9.55 7.13 4.84
C LEU A 18 9.87 6.18 6.00
N LEU A 19 10.86 5.30 5.87
CA LEU A 19 11.24 4.38 6.95
C LEU A 19 11.60 5.10 8.25
N VAL A 20 12.34 6.21 8.16
CA VAL A 20 12.74 7.00 9.33
C VAL A 20 11.57 7.86 9.82
N VAL A 21 11.08 8.79 9.01
CA VAL A 21 10.11 9.81 9.45
C VAL A 21 8.76 9.18 9.79
N TRP A 22 8.23 8.30 8.93
CA TRP A 22 6.96 7.62 9.23
C TRP A 22 7.14 6.60 10.36
N GLY A 23 8.26 5.87 10.38
CA GLY A 23 8.57 4.93 11.45
C GLY A 23 8.61 5.60 12.82
N PHE A 24 9.39 6.67 12.97
CA PHE A 24 9.46 7.45 14.21
C PHE A 24 8.13 8.14 14.54
N TYR A 25 7.42 8.68 13.54
CA TYR A 25 6.10 9.26 13.77
C TYR A 25 5.18 8.24 14.45
N ARG A 26 5.11 7.01 13.96
CA ARG A 26 4.28 5.93 14.54
C ARG A 26 4.70 5.49 15.94
N LEU A 27 5.97 5.70 16.32
CA LEU A 27 6.45 5.39 17.66
C LEU A 27 6.14 6.51 18.66
N LEU A 28 6.24 7.76 18.21
CA LEU A 28 6.17 8.94 19.08
C LEU A 28 4.75 9.51 19.20
N PHE A 29 3.94 9.36 18.16
CA PHE A 29 2.59 9.93 18.07
C PHE A 29 1.57 8.82 17.81
N GLN A 30 0.42 8.93 18.48
CA GLN A 30 -0.72 8.01 18.34
C GLN A 30 -2.00 8.85 18.35
N LEU A 31 -2.19 9.64 17.30
CA LEU A 31 -3.41 10.44 17.11
C LEU A 31 -4.59 9.53 16.70
N PRO A 32 -5.83 10.03 16.73
CA PRO A 32 -6.96 9.29 16.19
C PRO A 32 -6.69 8.84 14.74
N GLU A 33 -7.07 7.61 14.42
CA GLU A 33 -6.82 6.98 13.11
C GLU A 33 -7.31 7.84 11.95
N GLU A 34 -8.45 8.51 12.11
CA GLU A 34 -9.01 9.46 11.14
C GLU A 34 -8.00 10.56 10.80
N VAL A 35 -7.32 11.10 11.81
CA VAL A 35 -6.36 12.19 11.63
C VAL A 35 -5.08 11.65 10.99
N GLU A 36 -4.60 10.51 11.47
CA GLU A 36 -3.35 9.92 10.98
C GLU A 36 -3.45 9.47 9.52
N GLU A 37 -4.50 8.74 9.19
CA GLU A 37 -4.66 8.11 7.88
C GLU A 37 -5.18 9.08 6.83
N PHE A 38 -6.03 10.04 7.21
CA PHE A 38 -6.61 11.00 6.26
C PHE A 38 -5.77 12.27 6.06
N PHE A 39 -5.00 12.72 7.07
CA PHE A 39 -4.21 13.95 6.96
C PHE A 39 -2.71 13.69 7.07
N VAL A 40 -2.25 13.09 8.17
CA VAL A 40 -0.81 13.04 8.47
C VAL A 40 -0.06 12.15 7.48
N LYS A 41 -0.57 10.95 7.21
CA LYS A 41 0.02 9.99 6.27
C LYS A 41 0.08 10.56 4.85
N PRO A 42 -1.01 11.08 4.25
CA PRO A 42 -0.93 11.73 2.94
C PRO A 42 0.11 12.84 2.89
N VAL A 43 0.22 13.68 3.93
CA VAL A 43 1.24 14.73 3.98
C VAL A 43 2.65 14.14 4.00
N ILE A 44 2.94 13.22 4.93
CA ILE A 44 4.27 12.61 5.08
C ILE A 44 4.66 11.81 3.83
N TRP A 45 3.71 11.16 3.17
CA TRP A 45 3.99 10.25 2.05
C TRP A 45 3.97 10.93 0.69
N LEU A 46 2.95 11.75 0.41
CA LEU A 46 2.77 12.35 -0.91
C LEU A 46 3.59 13.62 -1.11
N VAL A 47 3.81 14.45 -0.07
CA VAL A 47 4.61 15.68 -0.21
C VAL A 47 6.05 15.38 -0.68
N PRO A 48 6.84 14.50 -0.04
CA PRO A 48 8.17 14.18 -0.55
C PRO A 48 8.13 13.49 -1.91
N THR A 49 7.12 12.65 -2.16
CA THR A 49 6.93 12.00 -3.47
C THR A 49 6.74 13.02 -4.59
N PHE A 50 5.83 13.99 -4.42
CA PHE A 50 5.57 15.03 -5.41
C PHE A 50 6.70 16.06 -5.50
N PHE A 51 7.40 16.33 -4.39
CA PHE A 51 8.60 17.16 -4.41
C PHE A 51 9.71 16.54 -5.27
N LEU A 52 9.97 15.23 -5.11
CA LEU A 52 10.94 14.52 -5.95
C LEU A 52 10.47 14.44 -7.41
N LEU A 53 9.18 14.21 -7.64
CA LEU A 53 8.61 14.21 -8.98
C LEU A 53 8.81 15.55 -9.71
N TRP A 54 8.59 16.67 -9.01
CA TRP A 54 8.84 18.01 -9.50
C TRP A 54 10.33 18.23 -9.81
N ARG A 55 11.24 17.80 -8.92
CA ARG A 55 12.69 17.88 -9.16
C ARG A 55 13.16 17.05 -10.35
N GLU A 56 12.53 15.89 -10.58
CA GLU A 56 12.77 15.04 -11.76
C GLU A 56 12.18 15.62 -13.05
N ARG A 57 11.44 16.74 -12.99
CA ARG A 57 10.65 17.29 -14.09
C ARG A 57 9.76 16.23 -14.77
N SER A 58 9.28 15.27 -13.99
CA SER A 58 8.48 14.16 -14.48
C SER A 58 6.99 14.42 -14.24
N GLY A 59 6.14 14.10 -15.20
CA GLY A 59 4.69 14.30 -15.06
C GLY A 59 4.02 13.27 -14.16
N LEU A 60 2.77 13.53 -13.76
CA LEU A 60 1.93 12.64 -12.95
C LEU A 60 1.74 11.25 -13.57
N ALA A 61 1.68 11.18 -14.91
CA ALA A 61 1.63 9.90 -15.63
C ALA A 61 2.84 9.00 -15.34
N SER A 62 3.99 9.57 -14.95
CA SER A 62 5.17 8.78 -14.60
C SER A 62 5.04 8.04 -13.27
N VAL A 63 4.08 8.40 -12.41
CA VAL A 63 3.71 7.64 -11.21
C VAL A 63 2.40 6.87 -11.40
N GLY A 64 1.94 6.73 -12.65
CA GLY A 64 0.73 5.99 -13.00
C GLY A 64 -0.58 6.73 -12.73
N ILE A 65 -0.54 8.02 -12.39
CA ILE A 65 -1.75 8.85 -12.32
C ILE A 65 -2.11 9.25 -13.76
N THR A 66 -3.00 8.48 -14.37
CA THR A 66 -3.41 8.63 -15.77
C THR A 66 -4.74 7.92 -16.03
N LEU A 67 -5.44 8.30 -17.10
CA LEU A 67 -6.62 7.57 -17.61
C LEU A 67 -6.23 6.41 -18.55
N LYS A 68 -4.97 6.35 -18.99
CA LYS A 68 -4.49 5.24 -19.83
C LYS A 68 -4.60 3.92 -19.06
N ASN A 69 -5.08 2.89 -19.75
CA ASN A 69 -5.28 1.54 -19.19
C ASN A 69 -6.14 1.50 -17.91
N LEU A 70 -7.04 2.48 -17.71
CA LEU A 70 -7.91 2.51 -16.54
C LEU A 70 -8.83 1.28 -16.46
N PHE A 71 -9.40 0.85 -17.59
CA PHE A 71 -10.25 -0.34 -17.62
C PHE A 71 -9.48 -1.62 -17.27
N PRO A 72 -8.33 -1.95 -17.91
CA PRO A 72 -7.47 -3.04 -17.44
C PRO A 72 -7.07 -2.92 -15.97
N ALA A 73 -6.83 -1.70 -15.48
CA ALA A 73 -6.45 -1.46 -14.10
C ALA A 73 -7.54 -1.88 -13.11
N ILE A 74 -8.78 -1.49 -13.38
CA ILE A 74 -9.94 -1.88 -12.58
C ILE A 74 -10.18 -3.39 -12.69
N TYR A 75 -10.08 -3.96 -13.91
CA TYR A 75 -10.28 -5.38 -14.14
C TYR A 75 -9.30 -6.26 -13.34
N PHE A 76 -8.00 -5.97 -13.38
CA PHE A 76 -7.00 -6.72 -12.61
C PHE A 76 -7.19 -6.56 -11.11
N ALA A 77 -7.51 -5.36 -10.63
CA ALA A 77 -7.76 -5.09 -9.22
C ALA A 77 -8.97 -5.87 -8.70
N LEU A 78 -10.09 -5.87 -9.43
CA LEU A 78 -11.29 -6.62 -9.07
C LEU A 78 -11.06 -8.14 -9.12
N THR A 79 -10.33 -8.63 -10.13
CA THR A 79 -10.04 -10.06 -10.28
C THR A 79 -9.24 -10.60 -9.08
N LEU A 80 -8.12 -9.94 -8.73
CA LEU A 80 -7.33 -10.36 -7.57
C LEU A 80 -8.03 -10.03 -6.24
N GLY A 81 -8.71 -8.90 -6.14
CA GLY A 81 -9.46 -8.52 -4.95
C GLY A 81 -10.59 -9.51 -4.63
N THR A 82 -11.23 -10.08 -5.65
CA THR A 82 -12.22 -11.16 -5.46
C THR A 82 -11.58 -12.37 -4.80
N LEU A 83 -10.33 -12.72 -5.14
CA LEU A 83 -9.63 -13.82 -4.48
C LEU A 83 -9.40 -13.55 -2.98
N PHE A 84 -9.04 -12.31 -2.60
CA PHE A 84 -8.89 -11.94 -1.19
C PHE A 84 -10.22 -12.00 -0.42
N VAL A 85 -11.31 -11.56 -1.03
CA VAL A 85 -12.65 -11.66 -0.44
C VAL A 85 -13.04 -13.12 -0.25
N LEU A 86 -12.86 -13.97 -1.26
CA LEU A 86 -13.16 -15.40 -1.19
C LEU A 86 -12.32 -16.11 -0.12
N GLU A 87 -11.01 -15.83 -0.07
CA GLU A 87 -10.12 -16.34 0.97
C GLU A 87 -10.62 -15.96 2.37
N ALA A 88 -10.93 -14.69 2.59
CA ALA A 88 -11.41 -14.22 3.88
C ALA A 88 -12.77 -14.83 4.27
N MET A 89 -13.67 -15.03 3.30
CA MET A 89 -14.95 -15.73 3.52
C MET A 89 -14.72 -17.19 3.93
N ILE A 90 -13.79 -17.89 3.28
CA ILE A 90 -13.42 -19.26 3.65
C ILE A 90 -12.86 -19.29 5.08
N ILE A 91 -11.92 -18.39 5.41
CA ILE A 91 -11.34 -18.30 6.76
C ILE A 91 -12.41 -18.00 7.81
N ASN A 92 -13.32 -17.06 7.54
CA ASN A 92 -14.43 -16.72 8.43
C ASN A 92 -15.32 -17.95 8.69
N TYR A 93 -15.70 -18.68 7.64
CA TYR A 93 -16.48 -19.91 7.77
C TYR A 93 -15.73 -21.00 8.57
N LEU A 94 -14.46 -21.23 8.29
CA LEU A 94 -13.65 -22.22 9.02
C LEU A 94 -13.49 -21.86 10.50
N LYS A 95 -13.36 -20.58 10.83
CA LYS A 95 -13.19 -20.08 12.21
C LYS A 95 -14.48 -20.18 13.02
N TYR A 96 -15.62 -19.80 12.43
CA TYR A 96 -16.88 -19.64 13.15
C TYR A 96 -17.92 -20.72 12.83
N SER A 97 -17.64 -21.63 11.90
CA SER A 97 -18.57 -22.66 11.37
C SER A 97 -19.89 -22.09 10.80
N LYS A 98 -19.92 -20.78 10.53
CA LYS A 98 -21.00 -20.01 9.90
C LYS A 98 -20.37 -18.79 9.26
N PHE A 99 -21.04 -18.20 8.27
CA PHE A 99 -20.67 -16.87 7.83
C PHE A 99 -21.15 -15.83 8.84
N ASP A 100 -20.21 -15.24 9.58
CA ASP A 100 -20.49 -14.17 10.53
C ASP A 100 -20.05 -12.83 9.93
N PHE A 101 -21.03 -12.12 9.37
CA PHE A 101 -20.88 -10.78 8.81
C PHE A 101 -21.28 -9.67 9.79
N GLY A 102 -21.90 -10.04 10.91
CA GLY A 102 -22.50 -9.11 11.86
C GLY A 102 -21.57 -8.72 13.00
N SER A 103 -20.43 -9.36 13.12
CA SER A 103 -19.59 -9.28 14.31
C SER A 103 -18.71 -8.02 14.39
N PHE A 104 -18.44 -7.29 13.30
CA PHE A 104 -17.37 -6.27 13.30
C PHE A 104 -17.55 -5.03 12.43
N ILE A 105 -18.78 -4.59 12.12
CA ILE A 105 -18.97 -3.16 11.81
C ILE A 105 -18.72 -2.41 13.11
N GLY A 106 -17.47 -2.04 13.37
CA GLY A 106 -17.09 -1.25 14.55
C GLY A 106 -17.99 -0.01 14.66
N GLY A 107 -18.00 0.66 15.81
CA GLY A 107 -18.86 1.84 16.04
C GLY A 107 -18.63 3.04 15.10
N LYS A 108 -17.74 2.93 14.10
CA LYS A 108 -17.50 3.92 13.05
C LYS A 108 -18.47 3.71 11.88
N PRO A 109 -19.09 4.77 11.35
CA PRO A 109 -19.87 4.71 10.11
C PRO A 109 -19.06 4.11 8.96
N LEU A 110 -19.64 3.15 8.23
CA LEU A 110 -19.01 2.48 7.08
C LEU A 110 -18.42 3.48 6.06
N LEU A 111 -19.11 4.61 5.83
CA LEU A 111 -18.66 5.65 4.91
C LEU A 111 -17.33 6.28 5.37
N ILE A 112 -17.14 6.48 6.67
CA ILE A 112 -15.90 7.05 7.20
C ILE A 112 -14.74 6.07 7.02
N SER A 113 -14.95 4.80 7.36
CA SER A 113 -13.95 3.74 7.12
C SER A 113 -13.57 3.65 5.65
N PHE A 114 -14.54 3.77 4.74
CA PHE A 114 -14.30 3.77 3.29
C PHE A 114 -13.43 4.93 2.82
N VAL A 115 -13.75 6.15 3.25
CA VAL A 115 -12.96 7.34 2.90
C VAL A 115 -11.53 7.23 3.42
N ILE A 116 -11.35 6.73 4.66
CA ILE A 116 -10.03 6.55 5.27
C ILE A 116 -9.21 5.52 4.49
N THR A 117 -9.78 4.34 4.22
CA THR A 117 -9.12 3.29 3.42
C THR A 117 -8.65 3.80 2.06
N PHE A 118 -9.47 4.62 1.38
CA PHE A 118 -9.05 5.24 0.12
C PHE A 118 -7.91 6.25 0.30
N ALA A 119 -7.96 7.10 1.34
CA ALA A 119 -6.89 8.06 1.63
C ALA A 119 -5.55 7.34 1.91
N THR A 120 -5.58 6.27 2.70
CA THR A 120 -4.44 5.39 2.95
C THR A 120 -3.94 4.77 1.64
N ALA A 121 -4.82 4.09 0.90
CA ALA A 121 -4.46 3.40 -0.34
C ALA A 121 -3.85 4.35 -1.38
N VAL A 122 -4.42 5.54 -1.58
CA VAL A 122 -3.86 6.54 -2.51
C VAL A 122 -2.46 6.95 -2.07
N SER A 123 -2.29 7.29 -0.79
CA SER A 123 -1.02 7.80 -0.26
C SER A 123 0.10 6.76 -0.40
N GLU A 124 -0.22 5.53 -0.04
CA GLU A 124 0.73 4.44 -0.01
C GLU A 124 1.05 3.92 -1.41
N GLU A 125 0.05 3.70 -2.26
CA GLU A 125 0.26 3.13 -3.59
C GLU A 125 0.88 4.11 -4.58
N VAL A 126 0.59 5.42 -4.49
CA VAL A 126 1.29 6.43 -5.30
C VAL A 126 2.77 6.49 -4.93
N SER A 127 3.09 6.43 -3.64
CA SER A 127 4.47 6.49 -3.15
C SER A 127 5.24 5.20 -3.47
N PHE A 128 4.65 4.03 -3.22
CA PHE A 128 5.35 2.74 -3.38
C PHE A 128 5.28 2.18 -4.79
N ARG A 129 4.09 2.04 -5.39
CA ARG A 129 3.94 1.42 -6.71
C ARG A 129 4.18 2.44 -7.81
N GLY A 130 3.58 3.62 -7.66
CA GLY A 130 3.73 4.73 -8.60
C GLY A 130 5.17 5.24 -8.67
N PHE A 131 5.76 5.60 -7.54
CA PHE A 131 7.11 6.17 -7.48
C PHE A 131 8.20 5.11 -7.28
N LEU A 132 8.33 4.51 -6.08
CA LEU A 132 9.48 3.67 -5.73
C LEU A 132 9.69 2.51 -6.71
N PHE A 133 8.68 1.65 -6.88
CA PHE A 133 8.73 0.49 -7.77
C PHE A 133 9.01 0.90 -9.20
N ASN A 134 8.29 1.89 -9.73
CA ASN A 134 8.44 2.29 -11.13
C ASN A 134 9.83 2.88 -11.41
N ARG A 135 10.44 3.62 -10.46
CA ARG A 135 11.80 4.16 -10.59
C ARG A 135 12.86 3.05 -10.50
N VAL A 136 12.74 2.16 -9.52
CA VAL A 136 13.68 1.03 -9.36
C VAL A 136 13.61 0.12 -10.58
N TRP A 137 12.40 -0.17 -11.08
CA TRP A 137 12.22 -0.96 -12.29
C TRP A 137 12.81 -0.25 -13.51
N PHE A 138 12.52 1.04 -13.71
CA PHE A 138 13.08 1.81 -14.81
C PHE A 138 14.63 1.80 -14.82
N ALA A 139 15.26 1.95 -13.66
CA ALA A 139 16.71 2.00 -13.57
C ALA A 139 17.36 0.63 -13.77
N THR A 140 16.80 -0.42 -13.17
CA THR A 140 17.37 -1.78 -13.21
C THR A 140 17.01 -2.55 -14.48
N GLY A 141 15.89 -2.21 -15.13
CA GLY A 141 15.32 -3.00 -16.22
C GLY A 141 14.77 -4.37 -15.79
N ARG A 142 14.72 -4.67 -14.48
CA ARG A 142 14.36 -5.99 -13.94
C ARG A 142 13.11 -5.89 -13.09
N GLU A 143 11.94 -6.20 -13.68
CA GLU A 143 10.63 -6.09 -13.03
C GLU A 143 10.57 -6.85 -11.70
N TRP A 144 10.93 -8.13 -11.69
CA TRP A 144 10.87 -8.97 -10.49
C TRP A 144 11.85 -8.54 -9.39
N ALA A 145 13.06 -8.14 -9.75
CA ALA A 145 14.03 -7.63 -8.77
C ALA A 145 13.53 -6.33 -8.13
N ALA A 146 13.01 -5.40 -8.94
CA ALA A 146 12.41 -4.17 -8.44
C ALA A 146 11.22 -4.47 -7.52
N ASN A 147 10.34 -5.40 -7.93
CA ASN A 147 9.17 -5.80 -7.18
C ASN A 147 9.55 -6.34 -5.79
N LEU A 148 10.44 -7.33 -5.75
CA LEU A 148 10.88 -7.94 -4.50
C LEU A 148 11.54 -6.92 -3.57
N VAL A 149 12.44 -6.08 -4.09
CA VAL A 149 13.11 -5.04 -3.29
C VAL A 149 12.09 -4.08 -2.69
N THR A 150 11.16 -3.55 -3.49
CA THR A 150 10.17 -2.60 -2.97
C THR A 150 9.13 -3.25 -2.06
N SER A 151 8.82 -4.53 -2.25
CA SER A 151 7.92 -5.29 -1.38
C SER A 151 8.56 -5.61 -0.02
N ILE A 152 9.87 -5.80 0.03
CA ILE A 152 10.61 -5.92 1.30
C ILE A 152 10.60 -4.57 2.03
N ILE A 153 10.87 -3.45 1.33
CA ILE A 153 10.79 -2.11 1.93
C ILE A 153 9.36 -1.86 2.46
N TRP A 154 8.35 -2.28 1.70
CA TRP A 154 6.96 -2.24 2.12
C TRP A 154 6.70 -3.05 3.39
N ALA A 155 7.28 -4.23 3.56
CA ALA A 155 7.16 -4.96 4.82
C ALA A 155 7.85 -4.22 5.98
N VAL A 156 9.07 -3.72 5.75
CA VAL A 156 9.87 -3.03 6.78
C VAL A 156 9.16 -1.78 7.30
N ILE A 157 8.47 -1.00 6.45
CA ILE A 157 7.75 0.20 6.90
C ILE A 157 6.58 -0.12 7.84
N HIS A 158 6.09 -1.37 7.85
CA HIS A 158 5.04 -1.82 8.74
C HIS A 158 5.57 -2.34 10.10
N VAL A 159 6.87 -2.59 10.24
CA VAL A 159 7.45 -3.10 11.50
C VAL A 159 7.16 -2.20 12.71
N PRO A 160 7.26 -0.85 12.61
CA PRO A 160 7.01 0.01 13.78
C PRO A 160 5.59 -0.14 14.34
N VAL A 161 4.58 -0.19 13.45
CA VAL A 161 3.19 -0.34 13.88
C VAL A 161 2.92 -1.75 14.42
N THR A 162 3.45 -2.80 13.80
CA THR A 162 3.16 -4.18 14.23
C THR A 162 3.76 -4.49 15.59
N VAL A 163 5.01 -4.10 15.82
CA VAL A 163 5.76 -4.45 17.02
C VAL A 163 5.45 -3.50 18.18
N PHE A 164 5.44 -2.18 17.94
CA PHE A 164 5.40 -1.21 19.05
C PHE A 164 4.01 -0.66 19.32
N VAL A 165 3.15 -0.58 18.29
CA VAL A 165 1.79 -0.04 18.43
C VAL A 165 0.80 -1.18 18.72
N TRP A 166 0.73 -2.17 17.83
CA TRP A 166 -0.18 -3.32 17.98
C TRP A 166 0.34 -4.38 18.93
N LYS A 167 1.64 -4.37 19.23
CA LYS A 167 2.30 -5.28 20.18
C LYS A 167 2.03 -6.75 19.87
N PHE A 168 2.05 -7.09 18.58
CA PHE A 168 1.96 -8.48 18.16
C PHE A 168 3.14 -9.28 18.69
N ASP A 169 2.90 -10.54 19.07
CA ASP A 169 3.98 -11.48 19.34
C ASP A 169 4.81 -11.73 18.06
N LEU A 170 5.94 -12.43 18.20
CA LEU A 170 6.85 -12.69 17.09
C LEU A 170 6.15 -13.44 15.94
N PHE A 171 5.36 -14.46 16.24
CA PHE A 171 4.69 -15.26 15.23
C PHE A 171 3.64 -14.44 14.48
N SER A 172 2.76 -13.75 15.22
CA SER A 172 1.74 -12.86 14.66
C SER A 172 2.35 -11.74 13.81
N SER A 173 3.49 -11.18 14.26
CA SER A 173 4.25 -10.18 13.51
C SER A 173 4.80 -10.73 12.20
N LEU A 174 5.41 -11.92 12.23
CA LEU A 174 5.98 -12.56 11.03
C LEU A 174 4.89 -12.92 10.02
N VAL A 175 3.76 -13.45 10.46
CA VAL A 175 2.61 -13.75 9.59
C VAL A 175 2.10 -12.48 8.93
N TYR A 176 1.87 -11.40 9.70
CA TYR A 176 1.41 -10.14 9.14
C TYR A 176 2.41 -9.55 8.13
N LEU A 177 3.70 -9.50 8.50
CA LEU A 177 4.76 -8.98 7.62
C LEU A 177 4.89 -9.80 6.33
N PHE A 178 4.71 -11.11 6.41
CA PHE A 178 4.66 -11.98 5.23
C PHE A 178 3.45 -11.65 4.34
N LEU A 179 2.25 -11.52 4.90
CA LEU A 179 1.03 -11.18 4.16
C LEU A 179 1.13 -9.81 3.47
N VAL A 180 1.63 -8.78 4.16
CA VAL A 180 1.84 -7.47 3.53
C VAL A 180 2.93 -7.50 2.46
N THR A 181 3.93 -8.39 2.59
CA THR A 181 4.93 -8.61 1.53
C THR A 181 4.28 -9.23 0.28
N LEU A 182 3.43 -10.25 0.46
CA LEU A 182 2.68 -10.87 -0.64
C LEU A 182 1.75 -9.86 -1.33
N PHE A 183 1.04 -9.04 -0.55
CA PHE A 183 0.28 -7.91 -1.07
C PHE A 183 1.17 -6.91 -1.83
N GLY A 184 2.35 -6.60 -1.27
CA GLY A 184 3.48 -5.92 -1.92
C GLY A 184 3.67 -6.36 -3.36
N ILE A 185 3.93 -7.67 -3.49
CA ILE A 185 4.25 -8.35 -4.74
C ILE A 185 3.09 -8.30 -5.73
N GLY A 186 1.88 -8.64 -5.28
CA GLY A 186 0.67 -8.63 -6.10
C GLY A 186 0.31 -7.24 -6.61
N SER A 187 0.39 -6.22 -5.75
CA SER A 187 0.10 -4.83 -6.12
C SER A 187 1.12 -4.27 -7.13
N ALA A 188 2.41 -4.57 -6.96
CA ALA A 188 3.43 -4.18 -7.94
C ALA A 188 3.24 -4.92 -9.27
N TRP A 189 2.82 -6.19 -9.25
CA TRP A 189 2.53 -6.94 -10.46
C TRP A 189 1.33 -6.35 -11.24
N VAL A 190 0.21 -6.03 -10.59
CA VAL A 190 -0.92 -5.39 -11.30
C VAL A 190 -0.55 -4.04 -11.87
N PHE A 191 0.20 -3.22 -11.10
CA PHE A 191 0.73 -1.96 -11.60
C PHE A 191 1.63 -2.17 -12.81
N ALA A 192 2.47 -3.22 -12.81
CA ALA A 192 3.38 -3.49 -13.91
C ALA A 192 2.65 -3.81 -15.22
N ARG A 193 1.48 -4.46 -15.15
CA ARG A 193 0.64 -4.76 -16.33
C ARG A 193 -0.14 -3.56 -16.85
N THR A 194 -0.51 -2.63 -15.97
CA THR A 194 -1.43 -1.54 -16.32
C THR A 194 -0.70 -0.21 -16.53
N LYS A 195 0.44 -0.02 -15.85
CA LYS A 195 1.11 1.27 -15.67
C LYS A 195 0.18 2.37 -15.14
N ASN A 196 -0.83 1.97 -14.38
CA ASN A 196 -1.82 2.84 -13.79
C ASN A 196 -1.93 2.53 -12.29
N VAL A 197 -1.70 3.53 -11.45
CA VAL A 197 -1.71 3.35 -9.98
C VAL A 197 -3.09 2.98 -9.45
N THR A 198 -4.14 3.26 -10.21
CA THR A 198 -5.52 2.90 -9.89
C THR A 198 -5.66 1.39 -9.63
N SER A 199 -4.94 0.51 -10.35
CA SER A 199 -5.03 -0.94 -10.09
C SER A 199 -4.54 -1.29 -8.69
N SER A 200 -3.45 -0.67 -8.27
CA SER A 200 -2.88 -0.87 -6.95
C SER A 200 -3.76 -0.28 -5.86
N ILE A 201 -4.32 0.92 -6.07
CA ILE A 201 -5.21 1.59 -5.10
C ILE A 201 -6.46 0.74 -4.85
N PHE A 202 -7.14 0.30 -5.92
CA PHE A 202 -8.33 -0.55 -5.76
C PHE A 202 -7.98 -1.90 -5.15
N LEU A 203 -6.87 -2.51 -5.55
CA LEU A 203 -6.44 -3.77 -4.94
C LEU A 203 -6.14 -3.61 -3.45
N HIS A 204 -5.54 -2.48 -3.05
CA HIS A 204 -5.29 -2.15 -1.65
C HIS A 204 -6.58 -2.06 -0.85
N VAL A 205 -7.55 -1.30 -1.35
CA VAL A 205 -8.89 -1.21 -0.74
C VAL A 205 -9.50 -2.60 -0.60
N LEU A 206 -9.51 -3.40 -1.67
CA LEU A 206 -10.08 -4.74 -1.67
C LEU A 206 -9.32 -5.73 -0.77
N TRP A 207 -8.04 -5.47 -0.47
CA TRP A 207 -7.26 -6.26 0.49
C TRP A 207 -7.58 -5.88 1.95
N GLN A 208 -7.77 -4.59 2.24
CA GLN A 208 -8.09 -4.13 3.60
C GLN A 208 -9.53 -4.46 4.02
N TRP A 209 -10.50 -4.37 3.11
CA TRP A 209 -11.91 -4.48 3.45
C TRP A 209 -12.33 -5.84 4.02
N PRO A 210 -11.82 -6.98 3.54
CA PRO A 210 -12.06 -8.26 4.20
C PRO A 210 -11.58 -8.27 5.66
N ILE A 211 -10.43 -7.65 5.94
CA ILE A 211 -9.90 -7.55 7.32
C ILE A 211 -10.82 -6.68 8.19
N ILE A 212 -11.40 -5.62 7.62
CA ILE A 212 -12.34 -4.73 8.32
C ILE A 212 -13.68 -5.43 8.58
N LEU A 213 -14.21 -6.15 7.58
CA LEU A 213 -15.53 -6.76 7.62
C LEU A 213 -15.58 -8.08 8.40
N PHE A 214 -14.49 -8.85 8.39
CA PHE A 214 -14.45 -10.23 8.91
C PHE A 214 -13.55 -10.41 10.13
N ARG A 215 -13.18 -9.34 10.82
CA ARG A 215 -12.25 -9.38 11.95
C ARG A 215 -12.69 -10.31 13.08
#